data_AF-A0AAU2E3I9-F1
#
_entry.id   AF-A0AAU2E3I9-F1
#
_cell.length_a   1.000
_cell.length_b   1.000
_cell.length_c   1.000
_cell.angle_alpha   90.00
_cell.angle_beta   90.00
_cell.angle_gamma   90.00
#
_symmetry.space_group_name_H-M   'P 1'
#
loop_
_entity.id
_entity.type
_entity.pdbx_description
1 polymer ?
#
loop_
_entity_poly.entity_id
_entity_poly.type
_entity_poly.pdbx_seq_one_letter_code
_entity_poly.pdbx_strand_id
1 'polypeptide(L)'
;MPGASGYTVKHEGVEAQAKRLDDAADEVGRIRSAVADGSCQATDVFGGDDSGAAYTNFAAAWQAETQNLQSALHELAGRIRVSNASYRVGEHGVVTDLSTVGSGDYRPFG
;
A
#
# COMPACT_ATOMS: atom_id res chain seq x y z
N MET A 1 -26.54 -21.61 -22.26
CA MET A 1 -26.78 -20.22 -21.78
C MET A 1 -25.43 -19.59 -21.46
N PRO A 2 -24.93 -18.61 -22.22
CA PRO A 2 -23.73 -17.88 -21.84
C PRO A 2 -24.17 -16.77 -20.87
N GLY A 3 -24.01 -17.01 -19.57
CA GLY A 3 -24.51 -16.12 -18.52
C GLY A 3 -23.43 -15.75 -17.52
N ALA A 4 -23.11 -14.45 -17.49
CA ALA A 4 -22.30 -13.74 -16.51
C ALA A 4 -20.81 -14.13 -16.41
N SER A 5 -20.00 -13.58 -17.33
CA SER A 5 -18.61 -13.26 -16.98
C SER A 5 -18.64 -12.12 -15.96
N GLY A 6 -18.82 -12.47 -14.69
CA GLY A 6 -18.75 -11.51 -13.59
C GLY A 6 -17.37 -10.85 -13.56
N TYR A 7 -17.31 -9.58 -13.16
CA TYR A 7 -16.06 -8.90 -12.85
C TYR A 7 -15.43 -9.56 -11.62
N THR A 8 -14.61 -10.59 -11.83
CA THR A 8 -13.81 -11.19 -10.76
C THR A 8 -12.55 -10.36 -10.55
N VAL A 9 -12.34 -9.88 -9.33
CA VAL A 9 -11.10 -9.19 -8.99
C VAL A 9 -9.95 -10.21 -8.98
N LYS A 10 -8.85 -9.91 -9.68
CA LYS A 10 -7.63 -10.73 -9.61
C LYS A 10 -6.93 -10.49 -8.27
N HIS A 11 -7.42 -11.11 -7.20
CA HIS A 11 -6.96 -10.91 -5.83
C HIS A 11 -5.44 -11.08 -5.64
N GLU A 12 -4.83 -12.02 -6.37
CA GLU A 12 -3.37 -12.23 -6.36
C GLU A 12 -2.60 -11.02 -6.93
N GLY A 13 -3.13 -10.41 -8.00
CA GLY A 13 -2.53 -9.21 -8.61
C GLY A 13 -2.63 -7.99 -7.69
N VAL A 14 -3.74 -7.88 -6.95
CA VAL A 14 -3.94 -6.80 -5.97
C VAL A 14 -2.99 -6.93 -4.79
N GLU A 15 -2.78 -8.15 -4.27
CA GLU A 15 -1.82 -8.40 -3.19
C GLU A 15 -0.38 -8.12 -3.65
N ALA A 16 -0.03 -8.50 -4.88
CA ALA A 16 1.28 -8.19 -5.46
C ALA A 16 1.52 -6.66 -5.58
N GLN A 17 0.49 -5.87 -5.88
CA GLN A 17 0.59 -4.41 -5.91
C GLN A 17 0.76 -3.82 -4.50
N ALA A 18 -0.02 -4.28 -3.52
CA ALA A 18 0.15 -3.85 -2.13
C ALA A 18 1.56 -4.17 -1.61
N LYS A 19 2.10 -5.35 -1.94
CA LYS A 19 3.48 -5.70 -1.61
C LYS A 19 4.50 -4.75 -2.22
N ARG A 20 4.35 -4.38 -3.50
CA ARG A 20 5.28 -3.42 -4.14
C ARG A 20 5.28 -2.05 -3.47
N LEU A 21 4.12 -1.61 -2.97
CA LEU A 21 4.02 -0.35 -2.23
C LEU A 21 4.71 -0.43 -0.86
N ASP A 22 4.57 -1.56 -0.16
CA ASP A 22 5.34 -1.78 1.08
C ASP A 22 6.85 -1.83 0.81
N ASP A 23 7.28 -2.57 -0.23
CA ASP A 23 8.70 -2.66 -0.60
C ASP A 23 9.25 -1.24 -0.95
N ALA A 24 8.45 -0.40 -1.63
CA ALA A 24 8.81 0.98 -1.93
C ALA A 24 8.85 1.86 -0.66
N ALA A 25 7.92 1.67 0.28
CA ALA A 25 7.91 2.38 1.56
C ALA A 25 9.18 2.05 2.38
N ASP A 26 9.56 0.77 2.43
CA ASP A 26 10.78 0.32 3.09
C ASP A 26 12.03 0.93 2.43
N GLU A 27 12.03 1.02 1.10
CA GLU A 27 13.13 1.65 0.37
C GLU A 27 13.25 3.15 0.65
N VAL A 28 12.14 3.88 0.72
CA VAL A 28 12.13 5.29 1.17
C VAL A 28 12.71 5.38 2.59
N GLY A 29 12.35 4.45 3.48
CA GLY A 29 12.92 4.35 4.83
C GLY A 29 14.44 4.17 4.84
N ARG A 30 14.99 3.37 3.91
CA ARG A 30 16.44 3.19 3.77
C ARG A 30 17.15 4.45 3.25
N ILE A 31 16.59 5.11 2.24
CA ILE A 31 17.17 6.36 1.69
C ILE A 31 17.15 7.47 2.74
N ARG A 32 16.08 7.53 3.54
CA ARG A 32 15.99 8.41 4.72
C ARG A 32 17.18 8.21 5.66
N SER A 33 17.48 6.96 6.03
CA SER A 33 18.58 6.65 6.94
C SER A 33 19.95 7.05 6.40
N ALA A 34 20.20 6.91 5.10
CA ALA A 34 21.49 7.27 4.49
C ALA A 34 21.85 8.76 4.68
N VAL A 35 20.87 9.66 4.68
CA VAL A 35 21.09 11.09 4.94
C VAL A 35 21.21 11.37 6.45
N ALA A 36 20.51 10.61 7.29
CA ALA A 36 20.64 10.72 8.75
C ALA A 36 22.08 10.41 9.21
N ASP A 37 22.70 9.37 8.64
CA ASP A 37 24.09 9.00 8.95
C ASP A 37 25.09 10.14 8.64
N GLY A 38 24.85 10.90 7.57
CA GLY A 38 25.65 12.10 7.26
C GLY A 38 25.47 13.24 8.26
N SER A 39 24.31 13.35 8.92
CA SER A 39 24.04 14.41 9.90
C SER A 39 24.72 14.23 11.26
N CYS A 40 25.22 13.03 11.56
CA CYS A 40 26.09 12.79 12.71
C CYS A 40 27.55 13.25 12.48
N GLN A 41 27.91 13.69 11.26
CA GLN A 41 29.24 14.20 10.96
C GLN A 41 29.38 15.65 11.42
N ALA A 42 30.59 16.02 11.84
CA ALA A 42 30.87 17.36 12.37
C ALA A 42 30.76 18.44 11.27
N THR A 43 30.32 19.64 11.64
CA THR A 43 29.98 20.75 10.73
C THR A 43 31.16 21.27 9.89
N ASP A 44 32.38 21.07 10.37
CA ASP A 44 33.64 21.29 9.67
C ASP A 44 33.80 20.41 8.43
N VAL A 45 33.22 19.21 8.42
CA VAL A 45 33.19 18.33 7.24
C VAL A 45 32.34 18.92 6.10
N PHE A 46 31.35 19.75 6.44
CA PHE A 46 30.43 20.37 5.48
C PHE A 46 30.79 21.81 5.10
N GLY A 47 31.92 22.34 5.56
CA GLY A 47 32.40 23.67 5.17
C GLY A 47 32.18 24.78 6.19
N GLY A 48 32.04 24.45 7.48
CA GLY A 48 31.95 25.42 8.58
C GLY A 48 30.51 25.82 8.93
N ASP A 49 30.35 26.82 9.82
CA ASP A 49 29.07 27.15 10.47
C ASP A 49 27.89 27.35 9.51
N ASP A 50 28.07 28.14 8.44
CA ASP A 50 26.99 28.41 7.48
C ASP A 50 26.55 27.16 6.71
N SER A 51 27.53 26.39 6.22
CA SER A 51 27.25 25.21 5.38
C SER A 51 26.78 24.02 6.21
N GLY A 52 27.29 23.87 7.44
CA GLY A 52 26.84 22.88 8.41
C GLY A 52 25.41 23.15 8.91
N ALA A 53 25.04 24.42 9.15
CA ALA A 53 23.68 24.80 9.50
C ALA A 53 22.70 24.55 8.32
N ALA A 54 23.11 24.89 7.10
CA ALA A 54 22.31 24.60 5.90
C ALA A 54 22.09 23.09 5.70
N TYR A 55 23.14 22.27 5.87
CA TYR A 55 23.03 20.82 5.81
C TYR A 55 22.10 20.27 6.89
N THR A 56 22.19 20.76 8.12
CA THR A 56 21.32 20.33 9.23
C THR A 56 19.84 20.62 8.94
N ASN A 57 19.53 21.80 8.41
CA ASN A 57 18.17 22.16 8.01
C ASN A 57 17.66 21.28 6.86
N PHE A 58 18.50 21.03 5.86
CA PHE A 58 18.19 20.10 4.77
C PHE A 58 17.91 18.69 5.30
N ALA A 59 18.79 18.16 6.16
CA ALA A 59 18.66 16.83 6.72
C ALA A 59 17.34 16.70 7.51
N ALA A 60 17.00 17.69 8.34
CA ALA A 60 15.72 17.69 9.07
C ALA A 60 14.50 17.69 8.14
N ALA A 61 14.49 18.53 7.11
CA ALA A 61 13.40 18.56 6.12
C ALA A 61 13.31 17.25 5.33
N TRP A 62 14.46 16.68 4.96
CA TRP A 62 14.55 15.38 4.30
C TRP A 62 13.97 14.25 5.14
N GLN A 63 14.31 14.20 6.44
CA GLN A 63 13.76 13.21 7.36
C GLN A 63 12.23 13.30 7.45
N ALA A 64 11.69 14.52 7.56
CA ALA A 64 10.25 14.74 7.66
C ALA A 64 9.52 14.30 6.37
N GLU A 65 10.02 14.70 5.21
CA GLU A 65 9.36 14.39 3.94
C GLU A 65 9.41 12.89 3.61
N THR A 66 10.56 12.25 3.81
CA THR A 66 10.69 10.81 3.58
C THR A 66 9.84 9.99 4.54
N GLN A 67 9.65 10.44 5.80
CA GLN A 67 8.71 9.81 6.72
C GLN A 67 7.25 9.93 6.24
N ASN A 68 6.86 11.09 5.69
CA ASN A 68 5.54 11.29 5.12
C ASN A 68 5.30 10.34 3.93
N LEU A 69 6.27 10.26 3.01
CA LEU A 69 6.19 9.37 1.85
C LEU A 69 6.12 7.89 2.24
N GLN A 70 6.98 7.45 3.16
CA GLN A 70 6.95 6.08 3.68
C GLN A 70 5.58 5.75 4.28
N SER A 71 5.02 6.63 5.12
CA SER A 71 3.72 6.42 5.76
C SER A 71 2.59 6.34 4.74
N ALA A 72 2.58 7.24 3.74
CA ALA A 72 1.57 7.26 2.70
C ALA A 72 1.57 5.99 1.83
N LEU A 73 2.75 5.45 1.52
CA LEU A 73 2.89 4.21 0.75
C LEU A 73 2.38 2.99 1.51
N HIS A 74 2.74 2.84 2.79
CA HIS A 74 2.18 1.79 3.64
C HIS A 74 0.67 1.94 3.82
N GLU A 75 0.18 3.17 3.99
CA GLU A 75 -1.26 3.42 4.12
C GLU A 75 -1.99 3.02 2.84
N LEU A 76 -1.46 3.35 1.67
CA LEU A 76 -2.03 2.94 0.39
C LEU A 76 -2.02 1.41 0.24
N ALA A 77 -0.92 0.73 0.60
CA ALA A 77 -0.85 -0.73 0.61
C ALA A 77 -1.93 -1.34 1.52
N GLY A 78 -2.10 -0.79 2.74
CA GLY A 78 -3.14 -1.18 3.68
C GLY A 78 -4.55 -0.99 3.13
N ARG A 79 -4.84 0.16 2.53
CA ARG A 79 -6.14 0.46 1.88
C ARG A 79 -6.43 -0.50 0.73
N ILE A 80 -5.42 -0.85 -0.07
CA ILE A 80 -5.55 -1.83 -1.16
C ILE A 80 -5.91 -3.22 -0.59
N ARG A 81 -5.24 -3.68 0.47
CA ARG A 81 -5.57 -4.96 1.12
C ARG A 81 -6.97 -4.99 1.71
N VAL A 82 -7.39 -3.92 2.39
CA VAL A 82 -8.75 -3.80 2.93
C VAL A 82 -9.79 -3.84 1.81
N SER A 83 -9.55 -3.14 0.70
CA SER A 83 -10.42 -3.19 -0.47
C SER A 83 -10.48 -4.61 -1.06
N ASN A 84 -9.34 -5.27 -1.21
CA ASN A 84 -9.23 -6.65 -1.71
C ASN A 84 -10.04 -7.64 -0.86
N ALA A 85 -9.94 -7.53 0.47
CA ALA A 85 -10.68 -8.37 1.41
C ALA A 85 -12.20 -8.12 1.31
N SER A 86 -12.63 -6.87 1.23
CA SER A 86 -14.04 -6.52 1.05
C SER A 86 -14.63 -7.10 -0.23
N TYR A 87 -13.88 -7.06 -1.35
CA TYR A 87 -14.31 -7.69 -2.60
C TYR A 87 -14.44 -9.22 -2.46
N ARG A 88 -13.47 -9.89 -1.82
CA ARG A 88 -13.56 -11.35 -1.57
C ARG A 88 -14.83 -11.73 -0.81
N VAL A 89 -15.16 -10.98 0.25
CA VAL A 89 -16.35 -11.24 1.07
C VAL A 89 -17.63 -11.02 0.24
N GLY A 90 -17.70 -9.94 -0.54
CA GLY A 90 -18.82 -9.66 -1.42
C GLY A 90 -19.02 -10.74 -2.49
N GLU A 91 -17.95 -11.17 -3.17
CA GLU A 91 -17.99 -12.24 -4.16
C GLU A 91 -18.44 -13.57 -3.54
N HIS A 92 -17.93 -13.95 -2.36
CA HIS A 92 -18.37 -15.15 -1.65
C HIS A 92 -19.85 -15.09 -1.25
N GLY A 93 -20.35 -13.93 -0.82
CA GLY A 93 -21.77 -13.73 -0.50
C GLY A 93 -22.66 -13.94 -1.72
N VAL A 94 -22.32 -13.30 -2.86
CA VAL A 94 -23.06 -13.45 -4.11
C VAL A 94 -23.04 -14.89 -4.64
N VAL A 95 -21.90 -15.58 -4.57
CA VAL A 95 -21.81 -17.01 -4.97
C VAL A 95 -22.67 -17.88 -4.06
N THR A 96 -22.69 -17.61 -2.75
CA THR A 96 -23.51 -18.35 -1.78
C THR A 96 -24.99 -18.13 -2.07
N ASP A 97 -25.43 -16.88 -2.22
CA ASP A 97 -26.83 -16.55 -2.54
C ASP A 97 -27.26 -17.16 -3.88
N LEU A 98 -26.41 -17.06 -4.91
CA LEU A 98 -26.69 -17.66 -6.21
C LEU A 98 -26.75 -19.19 -6.14
N SER A 99 -25.87 -19.84 -5.37
CA SER A 99 -25.91 -21.29 -5.16
C SER A 99 -27.16 -21.73 -4.39
N THR A 100 -27.66 -20.90 -3.48
CA THR A 100 -28.87 -21.16 -2.69
C THR A 100 -30.12 -21.02 -3.57
N VAL A 101 -30.16 -20.02 -4.45
CA VAL A 101 -31.23 -19.84 -5.46
C VAL A 101 -31.18 -20.94 -6.53
N GLY A 102 -29.98 -21.35 -6.96
CA GLY A 102 -29.81 -22.43 -7.94
C GLY A 102 -30.09 -23.84 -7.39
N SER A 103 -30.01 -24.02 -6.07
CA SER A 103 -30.35 -25.28 -5.38
C SER A 103 -31.78 -25.29 -4.83
N GLY A 104 -32.48 -24.15 -4.85
CA GLY A 104 -33.90 -24.06 -4.54
C GLY A 104 -34.73 -24.61 -5.69
N ASP A 105 -35.30 -25.79 -5.49
CA ASP A 105 -36.25 -26.48 -6.39
C ASP A 105 -37.14 -25.51 -7.18
N TYR A 106 -36.91 -25.44 -8.50
CA TYR A 106 -37.91 -24.89 -9.41
C TYR A 106 -39.10 -25.84 -9.47
N ARG A 107 -40.12 -25.61 -8.65
CA ARG A 107 -41.45 -26.20 -8.83
C ARG A 107 -42.32 -25.22 -9.62
N PRO A 108 -42.58 -25.47 -10.91
CA PRO A 108 -43.57 -24.69 -11.64
C PRO A 108 -44.95 -25.04 -11.07
N PHE A 109 -45.76 -24.00 -10.89
CA PHE A 109 -47.12 -24.09 -10.37
C PHE A 109 -47.92 -25.22 -11.05
N GLY A 110 -48.43 -26.14 -10.23
CA GLY A 110 -49.45 -27.13 -10.57
C GLY A 110 -50.53 -27.09 -9.51
#